data_AF-A0A1H9MUT9-F1
#
_entry.id   AF-A0A1H9MUT9-F1
#
_cell.length_a   1.000
_cell.length_b   1.000
_cell.length_c   1.000
_cell.angle_alpha   90.00
_cell.angle_beta   90.00
_cell.angle_gamma   90.00
#
_symmetry.space_group_name_H-M   'P 1'
#
loop_
_entity.id
_entity.type
_entity.pdbx_description
1 polymer ?
#
loop_
_entity_poly.entity_id
_entity_poly.type
_entity_poly.pdbx_seq_one_letter_code
_entity_poly.pdbx_strand_id
1 'polypeptide(L)'
;MMYPLVLDLAADKIPVAVTCRVLGFSKQAFYKWRAQPVTERDWADAHLINPAVDIHHDDPEFGYRFIADELPGRGVTAGRNRVSRLCTQQRLWSAHAKKRGLTRKPGPPVHDDLVERAFGADEVDQLWLTDITEHPTGEGKLYLCAI
;
A
#
# COMPACT_ATOMS: atom_id res chain seq x y z
N MET A 1 13.69 14.71 -3.94
CA MET A 1 15.06 15.24 -4.10
C MET A 1 15.16 16.56 -3.36
N MET A 2 16.27 16.83 -2.66
CA MET A 2 16.42 17.93 -1.69
C MET A 2 17.32 19.07 -2.21
N TYR A 3 17.27 19.37 -3.51
CA TYR A 3 17.96 20.55 -4.05
C TYR A 3 17.26 21.90 -3.75
N PRO A 4 15.94 21.99 -3.49
CA PRO A 4 15.32 23.24 -3.06
C PRO A 4 15.97 23.85 -1.82
N LEU A 5 16.36 23.03 -0.84
CA LEU A 5 17.06 23.50 0.36
C LEU A 5 18.40 24.18 0.04
N VAL A 6 19.09 23.76 -1.02
CA VAL A 6 20.34 24.41 -1.47
C VAL A 6 20.06 25.81 -2.01
N LEU A 7 18.91 26.03 -2.65
CA LEU A 7 18.48 27.36 -3.10
C LEU A 7 18.10 28.25 -1.93
N ASP A 8 17.33 27.73 -0.98
CA ASP A 8 16.88 28.49 0.20
C ASP A 8 18.09 29.00 1.00
N LEU A 9 19.06 28.13 1.29
CA LEU A 9 20.26 28.52 2.02
C LEU A 9 21.17 29.48 1.21
N ALA A 10 21.17 29.37 -0.11
CA ALA A 10 21.87 30.33 -0.96
C ALA A 10 21.21 31.72 -0.94
N ALA A 11 19.88 31.79 -0.80
CA ALA A 11 19.16 33.05 -0.59
C ALA A 11 19.55 33.68 0.75
N ASP A 12 19.76 32.86 1.79
CA ASP A 12 20.28 33.24 3.11
C ASP A 12 21.80 33.53 3.12
N LYS A 13 22.42 33.73 1.94
CA LYS A 13 23.85 34.04 1.74
C LYS A 13 24.81 32.93 2.18
N ILE A 14 24.33 31.71 2.39
CA ILE A 14 25.19 30.55 2.63
C ILE A 14 25.77 30.08 1.29
N PRO A 15 27.10 29.91 1.15
CA PRO A 15 27.68 29.49 -0.12
C PRO A 15 27.18 28.10 -0.54
N VAL A 16 26.68 27.99 -1.78
CA VAL A 16 26.23 26.72 -2.39
C VAL A 16 27.27 25.60 -2.23
N ALA A 17 28.56 25.94 -2.34
CA ALA A 17 29.65 24.97 -2.16
C ALA A 17 29.68 24.35 -0.76
N VAL A 18 29.39 25.14 0.28
CA VAL A 18 29.32 24.67 1.67
C VAL A 18 28.09 23.79 1.85
N THR A 19 26.93 24.24 1.40
CA THR A 19 25.67 23.50 1.52
C THR A 19 25.72 22.16 0.78
N CYS A 20 26.19 22.14 -0.46
CA CYS A 20 26.36 20.90 -1.23
C CYS A 20 27.31 19.93 -0.52
N ARG A 21 28.42 20.42 0.05
CA ARG A 21 29.36 19.58 0.80
C ARG A 21 28.71 18.98 2.05
N VAL A 22 27.96 19.77 2.81
CA VAL A 22 27.28 19.31 4.04
C VAL A 22 26.18 18.28 3.72
N LEU A 23 25.42 18.49 2.66
CA LEU A 23 24.34 17.58 2.23
C LEU A 23 24.84 16.39 1.38
N GLY A 24 26.14 16.30 1.09
CA GLY A 24 26.71 15.22 0.28
C GLY A 24 26.40 15.29 -1.22
N PHE A 25 26.05 16.46 -1.75
CA PHE A 25 25.77 16.68 -3.18
C PHE A 25 27.01 17.19 -3.92
N SER A 26 27.12 16.85 -5.21
CA SER A 26 28.10 17.50 -6.07
C SER A 26 27.58 18.88 -6.54
N LYS A 27 28.47 19.87 -6.63
CA LYS A 27 28.12 21.19 -7.19
C LYS A 27 27.56 21.08 -8.61
N GLN A 28 28.14 20.19 -9.42
CA GLN A 28 27.72 19.95 -10.81
C GLN A 28 26.29 19.40 -10.87
N ALA A 29 25.93 18.45 -10.01
CA ALA A 29 24.57 17.90 -9.95
C ALA A 29 23.55 18.98 -9.57
N PHE A 30 23.89 19.83 -8.59
CA PHE A 30 23.04 20.97 -8.22
C PHE A 30 22.81 21.93 -9.38
N TYR A 31 23.86 22.38 -10.08
CA TYR A 31 23.69 23.30 -11.20
C TYR A 31 22.98 22.68 -12.39
N LYS A 32 23.21 21.38 -12.66
CA LYS A 32 22.45 20.63 -13.67
C LYS A 32 20.96 20.60 -13.33
N TRP A 33 20.61 20.28 -12.09
CA TRP A 33 19.22 20.33 -11.63
C TRP A 33 18.68 21.76 -11.70
N ARG A 34 19.44 22.78 -11.29
CA ARG A 34 18.98 24.18 -11.30
C ARG A 34 18.64 24.67 -12.71
N ALA A 35 19.35 24.20 -13.73
CA ALA A 35 19.05 24.53 -15.13
C ALA A 35 17.71 23.93 -15.60
N GLN A 36 17.34 22.75 -15.09
CA GLN A 36 16.08 22.07 -15.40
C GLN A 36 15.51 21.38 -14.15
N PRO A 37 14.87 22.15 -13.24
CA PRO A 37 14.49 21.64 -11.93
C PRO A 37 13.25 20.74 -11.97
N VAL A 38 12.45 20.86 -13.03
CA VAL A 38 11.27 20.05 -13.30
C VAL A 38 11.53 19.21 -14.55
N THR A 39 11.48 17.90 -14.39
CA THR A 39 11.68 16.96 -15.50
C THR A 39 10.39 16.75 -16.28
N GLU A 40 10.47 16.23 -17.51
CA GLU A 40 9.28 15.82 -18.28
C GLU A 40 8.43 14.80 -17.53
N ARG A 41 9.07 13.93 -16.73
CA ARG A 41 8.38 12.97 -15.88
C ARG A 41 7.56 13.66 -14.79
N ASP A 42 8.11 14.70 -14.16
CA ASP A 42 7.41 15.47 -13.14
C ASP A 42 6.20 16.19 -13.76
N TRP A 43 6.38 16.77 -14.95
CA TRP A 43 5.28 17.35 -15.73
C TRP A 43 4.19 16.33 -16.06
N ALA A 44 4.57 15.16 -16.55
CA ALA A 44 3.62 14.11 -16.89
C ALA A 44 2.91 13.54 -15.64
N ASP A 45 3.60 13.42 -14.50
CA ASP A 45 3.01 13.00 -13.23
C ASP A 45 2.04 14.07 -12.70
N ALA A 46 2.37 15.36 -12.84
CA ALA A 46 1.50 16.49 -12.48
C ALA A 46 0.23 16.54 -13.34
N HIS A 47 0.33 16.29 -14.65
CA HIS A 47 -0.85 16.24 -15.52
C HIS A 47 -1.73 15.02 -15.29
N LEU A 48 -1.15 13.87 -14.93
CA LEU A 48 -1.90 12.67 -14.60
C LEU A 48 -2.67 12.83 -13.28
N ILE A 49 -2.05 13.45 -12.26
CA ILE A 49 -2.67 13.54 -10.94
C ILE A 49 -3.89 14.48 -10.93
N ASN A 50 -3.96 15.48 -11.80
CA ASN A 50 -5.11 16.38 -11.89
C ASN A 50 -6.45 15.63 -12.11
N PRO A 51 -6.64 14.86 -13.19
CA PRO A 51 -7.88 14.11 -13.37
C PRO A 51 -8.08 13.02 -12.31
N ALA A 52 -7.00 12.47 -11.72
CA ALA A 52 -7.13 11.52 -10.62
C ALA A 52 -7.71 12.15 -9.35
N VAL A 53 -7.33 13.40 -9.04
CA VAL A 53 -7.93 14.19 -7.96
C VAL A 53 -9.38 14.49 -8.28
N ASP A 54 -9.70 14.91 -9.51
CA ASP A 54 -11.07 15.19 -9.93
C ASP A 54 -11.97 13.95 -9.79
N ILE A 55 -11.53 12.79 -10.28
CA ILE A 55 -12.25 11.51 -10.15
C ILE A 55 -12.52 11.20 -8.68
N HIS A 56 -11.52 11.37 -7.81
CA HIS A 56 -11.67 11.08 -6.38
C HIS A 56 -12.55 12.11 -5.66
N HIS A 57 -12.54 13.36 -6.10
CA HIS A 57 -13.42 14.39 -5.57
C HIS A 57 -14.88 14.13 -5.96
N ASP A 58 -15.11 13.69 -7.20
CA ASP A 58 -16.43 13.31 -7.70
C ASP A 58 -16.98 12.06 -6.96
N ASP A 59 -16.12 11.08 -6.67
CA ASP A 59 -16.45 9.89 -5.88
C ASP A 59 -15.34 9.54 -4.86
N PRO A 60 -15.48 9.98 -3.59
CA PRO A 60 -14.51 9.68 -2.53
C PRO A 60 -14.36 8.19 -2.21
N GLU A 61 -15.27 7.33 -2.66
CA GLU A 61 -15.14 5.88 -2.53
C GLU A 61 -14.05 5.33 -3.45
N PHE A 62 -13.65 6.07 -4.48
CA PHE A 62 -12.70 5.61 -5.47
C PHE A 62 -11.27 5.74 -4.97
N GLY A 63 -10.68 4.62 -4.57
CA GLY A 63 -9.24 4.53 -4.36
C GLY A 63 -8.47 4.40 -5.68
N TYR A 64 -7.14 4.30 -5.61
CA TYR A 64 -6.27 4.26 -6.80
C TYR A 64 -6.65 3.21 -7.86
N ARG A 65 -7.32 2.11 -7.48
CA ARG A 65 -7.75 1.06 -8.41
C ARG A 65 -8.86 1.56 -9.33
N PHE A 66 -9.92 2.11 -8.76
CA PHE A 66 -11.03 2.67 -9.54
C PHE A 66 -10.61 3.92 -10.29
N ILE A 67 -9.80 4.79 -9.67
CA ILE A 67 -9.20 5.94 -10.36
C ILE A 67 -8.42 5.49 -11.60
N ALA A 68 -7.60 4.44 -11.49
CA ALA A 68 -6.82 3.94 -12.63
C ALA A 68 -7.69 3.38 -13.77
N ASP A 69 -8.85 2.82 -13.46
CA ASP A 69 -9.79 2.27 -14.45
C ASP A 69 -10.62 3.39 -15.12
N GLU A 70 -10.84 4.54 -14.43
CA GLU A 70 -11.55 5.72 -14.95
C GLU A 70 -10.68 6.64 -15.83
N LEU A 71 -9.38 6.73 -15.55
CA LEU A 71 -8.44 7.62 -16.28
C LEU A 71 -8.49 7.48 -17.82
N PRO A 72 -8.61 6.28 -18.42
CA PRO A 72 -8.76 6.13 -19.87
C PRO A 72 -10.01 6.83 -20.43
N GLY A 73 -11.13 6.87 -19.68
CA GLY A 73 -12.34 7.59 -20.07
C GLY A 73 -12.14 9.11 -20.14
N ARG A 74 -11.11 9.62 -19.43
CA ARG A 74 -10.65 11.02 -19.50
C ARG A 74 -9.46 11.23 -20.44
N GLY A 75 -9.14 10.24 -21.28
CA GLY A 75 -8.05 10.32 -22.28
C GLY A 75 -6.64 10.17 -21.69
N VAL A 76 -6.51 9.70 -20.45
CA VAL A 76 -5.22 9.54 -19.77
C VAL A 76 -4.87 8.06 -19.62
N THR A 77 -3.76 7.64 -20.22
CA THR A 77 -3.25 6.27 -20.10
C THR A 77 -2.07 6.21 -19.15
N ALA A 78 -2.19 5.40 -18.09
CA ALA A 78 -1.10 5.18 -17.14
C ALA A 78 -1.15 3.79 -16.51
N GLY A 79 0.02 3.23 -16.22
CA GLY A 79 0.10 1.95 -15.49
C GLY A 79 -0.39 2.08 -14.05
N ARG A 80 -1.09 1.06 -13.54
CA ARG A 80 -1.66 1.04 -12.18
C ARG A 80 -0.66 1.36 -11.07
N ASN A 81 0.60 0.91 -11.19
CA ASN A 81 1.65 1.22 -10.21
C ASN A 81 2.00 2.71 -10.17
N ARG A 82 1.95 3.40 -11.32
CA ARG A 82 2.17 4.85 -11.41
C ARG A 82 1.02 5.59 -10.74
N VAL A 83 -0.22 5.22 -11.04
CA VAL A 83 -1.43 5.80 -10.43
C VAL A 83 -1.42 5.57 -8.92
N SER A 84 -1.13 4.34 -8.46
CA SER A 84 -1.02 3.99 -7.04
C SER A 84 -0.01 4.86 -6.30
N ARG A 85 1.20 5.02 -6.84
CA ARG A 85 2.24 5.88 -6.28
C ARG A 85 1.76 7.33 -6.15
N LEU A 86 1.16 7.89 -7.21
CA LEU A 86 0.73 9.29 -7.23
C LEU A 86 -0.47 9.53 -6.30
N CYS A 87 -1.46 8.65 -6.30
CA CYS A 87 -2.59 8.69 -5.36
C CYS A 87 -2.10 8.61 -3.92
N THR A 88 -1.12 7.75 -3.62
CA THR A 88 -0.54 7.65 -2.28
C THR A 88 0.15 8.95 -1.85
N GLN A 89 0.91 9.59 -2.75
CA GLN A 89 1.57 10.88 -2.48
C GLN A 89 0.56 12.00 -2.19
N GLN A 90 -0.59 12.00 -2.86
CA GLN A 90 -1.69 12.95 -2.62
C GLN A 90 -2.68 12.50 -1.55
N ARG A 91 -2.47 11.33 -0.93
CA ARG A 91 -3.37 10.74 0.08
C ARG A 91 -4.81 10.52 -0.44
N LEU A 92 -4.97 10.20 -1.72
CA LEU A 92 -6.24 9.79 -2.31
C LEU A 92 -6.51 8.33 -1.92
N TRP A 93 -7.32 8.16 -0.87
CA TRP A 93 -7.68 6.87 -0.33
C TRP A 93 -9.19 6.70 -0.42
N SER A 94 -9.61 5.51 -0.84
CA SER A 94 -11.03 5.15 -0.82
C SER A 94 -11.61 5.36 0.58
N ALA A 95 -12.73 6.08 0.67
CA ALA A 95 -13.47 6.28 1.91
C ALA A 95 -13.90 4.95 2.58
N HIS A 96 -14.04 3.87 1.80
CA HIS A 96 -14.39 2.53 2.29
C HIS A 96 -13.20 1.65 2.68
N ALA A 97 -11.96 2.15 2.60
CA ALA A 97 -10.79 1.30 2.81
C ALA A 97 -10.42 1.09 4.29
N LYS A 98 -11.05 0.09 4.90
CA LYS A 98 -10.32 -0.95 5.64
C LYS A 98 -11.16 -2.21 5.79
N LYS A 99 -11.02 -3.15 4.85
CA LYS A 99 -11.17 -4.57 5.23
C LYS A 99 -10.05 -4.83 6.23
N ARG A 100 -10.38 -5.00 7.52
CA ARG A 100 -9.42 -5.45 8.54
C ARG A 100 -8.68 -6.66 7.94
N GLY A 101 -7.36 -6.61 7.91
CA GLY A 101 -6.57 -7.74 7.43
C GLY A 101 -6.95 -9.01 8.18
N LEU A 102 -6.88 -10.15 7.49
CA LEU A 102 -7.11 -11.49 8.05
C LEU A 102 -6.11 -11.86 9.17
N THR A 103 -5.17 -10.97 9.50
CA THR A 103 -4.22 -11.10 10.60
C THR A 103 -4.88 -10.79 11.95
N ARG A 104 -5.98 -11.48 12.27
CA ARG A 104 -6.38 -11.63 13.68
C ARG A 104 -5.39 -12.60 14.30
N LYS A 105 -4.58 -12.13 15.25
CA LYS A 105 -3.94 -13.05 16.20
C LYS A 105 -5.06 -13.85 16.87
N PRO A 106 -4.98 -15.18 16.94
CA PRO A 106 -5.92 -15.97 17.73
C PRO A 106 -6.01 -15.36 19.13
N GLY A 107 -7.22 -15.30 19.67
CA GLY A 107 -7.40 -14.95 21.08
C GLY A 107 -6.70 -15.97 21.98
N PRO A 108 -6.58 -15.68 23.29
CA PRO A 108 -6.12 -16.68 24.24
C PRO A 108 -6.98 -17.95 24.12
N PRO A 109 -6.40 -19.16 24.30
CA PRO A 109 -7.15 -20.40 24.23
C PRO A 109 -8.31 -20.37 25.23
N VAL A 110 -9.48 -20.80 24.78
CA VAL A 110 -10.71 -20.81 25.58
C VAL A 110 -10.73 -21.99 26.57
N HIS A 111 -9.91 -23.01 26.31
CA HIS A 111 -9.77 -24.23 27.10
C HIS A 111 -8.31 -24.68 27.19
N ASP A 112 -8.01 -25.46 28.22
CA ASP A 112 -6.69 -26.05 28.41
C ASP A 112 -6.40 -27.08 27.30
N ASP A 113 -5.17 -27.03 26.76
CA ASP A 113 -4.67 -28.00 25.80
C ASP A 113 -4.23 -29.27 26.55
N LEU A 114 -5.17 -30.18 26.78
CA LEU A 114 -4.95 -31.41 27.55
C LEU A 114 -3.90 -32.35 26.93
N VAL A 115 -3.56 -32.16 25.65
CA VAL A 115 -2.60 -32.99 24.92
C VAL A 115 -1.30 -32.23 24.62
N GLU A 116 -1.18 -30.97 25.04
CA GLU A 116 0.01 -30.12 24.82
C GLU A 116 0.55 -30.14 23.39
N ARG A 117 -0.35 -30.22 22.39
CA ARG A 117 -0.04 -30.41 20.96
C ARG A 117 0.75 -31.69 20.61
N ALA A 118 0.75 -32.68 21.49
CA ALA A 118 1.25 -34.02 21.22
C ALA A 118 0.13 -34.90 20.66
N PHE A 119 0.07 -35.03 19.33
CA PHE A 119 -0.98 -35.77 18.63
C PHE A 119 -0.64 -37.25 18.35
N GLY A 120 0.34 -37.80 19.06
CA GLY A 120 0.75 -39.21 18.94
C GLY A 120 0.18 -40.06 20.08
N ALA A 121 -0.14 -41.32 19.79
CA ALA A 121 -0.54 -42.32 20.76
C ALA A 121 0.12 -43.67 20.42
N ASP A 122 0.47 -44.44 21.45
CA ASP A 122 1.16 -45.73 21.29
C ASP A 122 0.16 -46.88 21.02
N GLU A 123 -1.06 -46.78 21.54
CA GLU A 123 -2.12 -47.78 21.38
C GLU A 123 -3.45 -47.15 20.92
N VAL A 124 -4.36 -47.99 20.42
CA VAL A 124 -5.72 -47.57 20.07
C VAL A 124 -6.47 -47.07 21.31
N ASP A 125 -7.48 -46.22 21.08
CA ASP A 125 -8.37 -45.64 22.11
C ASP A 125 -7.68 -44.75 23.18
N GLN A 126 -6.42 -44.37 23.00
CA GLN A 126 -5.70 -43.46 23.91
C GLN A 126 -5.84 -41.97 23.55
N LEU A 127 -5.97 -41.65 22.26
CA LEU A 127 -6.15 -40.29 21.74
C LEU A 127 -7.13 -40.32 20.57
N TRP A 128 -8.15 -39.47 20.65
CA TRP A 128 -9.17 -39.35 19.61
C TRP A 128 -9.11 -37.94 19.03
N LEU A 129 -8.96 -37.84 17.71
CA LEU A 129 -8.93 -36.57 16.99
C LEU A 129 -10.16 -36.52 16.10
N THR A 130 -10.88 -35.41 16.19
CA THR A 130 -12.09 -35.18 15.41
C THR A 130 -11.92 -33.89 14.62
N ASP A 131 -12.43 -33.86 13.40
CA ASP A 131 -12.53 -32.63 12.63
C ASP A 131 -13.97 -32.46 12.14
N ILE A 132 -14.37 -31.20 11.90
CA ILE A 132 -15.67 -30.88 11.36
C ILE A 132 -15.48 -30.40 9.92
N THR A 133 -16.00 -31.18 8.97
CA THR A 133 -16.00 -30.81 7.56
C THR A 133 -17.33 -30.20 7.16
N GLU A 134 -17.28 -29.04 6.49
CA GLU A 134 -18.47 -28.40 5.90
C GLU A 134 -18.72 -28.91 4.47
N HIS A 135 -19.95 -29.35 4.20
CA HIS A 135 -20.41 -29.77 2.88
C HIS A 135 -21.55 -28.87 2.40
N PRO A 136 -21.38 -28.12 1.29
CA PRO A 136 -22.45 -27.32 0.72
C PRO A 136 -23.48 -28.21 0.01
N THR A 137 -24.77 -27.96 0.22
CA THR A 137 -25.89 -28.60 -0.49
C THR A 137 -26.86 -27.56 -1.04
N GLY A 138 -27.85 -28.01 -1.81
CA GLY A 138 -28.92 -27.14 -2.34
C GLY A 138 -29.88 -26.58 -1.29
N GLU A 139 -29.88 -27.13 -0.08
CA GLU A 139 -30.77 -26.73 1.01
C GLU A 139 -30.03 -26.01 2.15
N GLY A 140 -28.70 -25.99 2.12
CA GLY A 140 -27.87 -25.35 3.14
C GLY A 140 -26.53 -26.04 3.32
N LYS A 141 -25.83 -25.71 4.42
CA LYS A 141 -24.58 -26.38 4.78
C LYS A 141 -24.87 -27.57 5.68
N LEU A 142 -24.27 -28.71 5.36
CA LEU A 142 -24.17 -29.85 6.26
C LEU A 142 -22.81 -29.87 6.94
N TYR A 143 -22.79 -30.27 8.20
CA TYR A 143 -21.58 -30.41 9.00
C TYR A 143 -21.37 -31.88 9.33
N LEU A 144 -20.26 -32.46 8.90
CA LEU A 144 -19.88 -33.83 9.21
C LEU A 144 -18.78 -33.82 10.26
N CYS A 145 -19.01 -34.50 11.38
CA CYS A 145 -17.99 -34.81 12.38
C CYS A 145 -17.76 -36.32 12.36
N ALA A 146 -16.52 -36.73 12.10
CA ALA A 146 -16.11 -38.12 12.22
C ALA A 146 -15.11 -38.24 13.39
N ILE A 147 -15.23 -39.33 14.13
CA ILE A 147 -14.40 -39.69 15.28
C ILE A 147 -13.71 -41.01 14.98
#